data_AF-A0A7X7C163-F1
#
_entry.id   AF-A0A7X7C163-F1
#
_cell.length_a   1.000
_cell.length_b   1.000
_cell.length_c   1.000
_cell.angle_alpha   90.00
_cell.angle_beta   90.00
_cell.angle_gamma   90.00
#
_symmetry.space_group_name_H-M   'P 1'
#
loop_
_entity.id
_entity.type
_entity.pdbx_description
1 polymer ?
#
loop_
_entity_poly.entity_id
_entity_poly.type
_entity_poly.pdbx_seq_one_letter_code
_entity_poly.pdbx_strand_id
1 'polypeptide(L)'
;MSGCGCSKETPCEDKKSQQENHPSIAEASNSKNCDNTPSCCGEEEEEKSSSPCCNTSNSCEDTAQSCCGSDPKENLSTEDVLKNSHYMSEYLVPKMDCSAEEQMVRMALSSIDGVQKLIFDLPNRSLKVLHNQKDENITTKLEALGFGAKLVKTETYISNQQAKQTSTYTIPKMDCSAEEQMVRMALADIEAVKGLTFDLPNRKLKVFHNEGSQQITAKLEGLGFGAK
;
A
#
# COMPACT_ATOMS: atom_id res chain seq x y z
N MET A 1 60.52 -35.17 -32.68
CA MET A 1 59.30 -35.19 -33.50
C MET A 1 58.21 -34.60 -32.60
N SER A 2 58.02 -33.28 -32.55
CA SER A 2 57.55 -32.37 -33.61
C SER A 2 56.03 -32.47 -33.79
N GLY A 3 55.24 -31.42 -33.54
CA GLY A 3 55.64 -30.07 -33.10
C GLY A 3 54.48 -29.19 -32.64
N CYS A 4 54.80 -27.94 -32.30
CA CYS A 4 53.84 -26.92 -31.84
C CYS A 4 53.05 -26.28 -32.99
N GLY A 5 51.95 -25.59 -32.67
CA GLY A 5 51.08 -24.92 -33.64
C GLY A 5 50.37 -23.69 -33.09
N CYS A 6 51.12 -22.67 -32.63
CA CYS A 6 50.58 -21.34 -32.31
C CYS A 6 50.94 -20.33 -33.41
N SER A 7 49.98 -19.46 -33.76
CA SER A 7 50.08 -18.38 -34.77
C SER A 7 48.77 -17.58 -34.74
N LYS A 8 48.69 -16.26 -34.87
CA LYS A 8 49.65 -15.12 -34.94
C LYS A 8 48.93 -13.92 -34.29
N GLU A 9 49.57 -13.16 -33.40
CA GLU A 9 50.36 -11.94 -33.66
C GLU A 9 49.60 -10.70 -34.20
N THR A 10 49.95 -9.56 -33.58
CA THR A 10 49.50 -8.15 -33.65
C THR A 10 49.99 -7.40 -34.94
N PRO A 11 49.76 -6.08 -35.22
CA PRO A 11 49.61 -4.93 -34.29
C PRO A 11 48.80 -3.65 -34.72
N CYS A 12 48.84 -2.60 -33.86
CA CYS A 12 48.92 -1.12 -34.05
C CYS A 12 48.28 -0.38 -35.28
N GLU A 13 47.91 0.92 -35.26
CA GLU A 13 48.02 2.04 -34.28
C GLU A 13 47.07 3.23 -34.60
N ASP A 14 46.96 4.18 -33.67
CA ASP A 14 46.60 5.62 -33.74
C ASP A 14 45.93 6.29 -34.99
N LYS A 15 44.86 7.10 -34.74
CA LYS A 15 44.95 8.60 -34.77
C LYS A 15 43.66 9.41 -34.43
N LYS A 16 43.73 10.14 -33.31
CA LYS A 16 43.31 11.54 -33.06
C LYS A 16 42.62 12.35 -34.17
N SER A 17 41.42 12.92 -33.89
CA SER A 17 41.11 14.38 -34.03
C SER A 17 39.64 14.80 -33.78
N GLN A 18 39.46 15.98 -33.16
CA GLN A 18 38.42 17.03 -33.34
C GLN A 18 36.92 16.63 -33.26
N GLN A 19 36.01 17.25 -32.48
CA GLN A 19 35.76 18.65 -32.04
C GLN A 19 34.95 19.52 -33.01
N GLU A 20 33.63 19.57 -32.81
CA GLU A 20 32.75 20.74 -32.97
C GLU A 20 31.75 20.73 -31.79
N ASN A 21 31.70 21.71 -30.90
CA ASN A 21 31.16 23.08 -31.02
C ASN A 21 29.63 23.15 -31.12
N HIS A 22 28.99 23.55 -30.01
CA HIS A 22 27.61 24.08 -29.99
C HIS A 22 27.57 25.26 -29.00
N PRO A 23 27.49 26.52 -29.49
CA PRO A 23 27.30 27.68 -28.63
C PRO A 23 25.80 27.96 -28.42
N SER A 24 25.45 28.55 -27.28
CA SER A 24 24.27 29.40 -27.16
C SER A 24 24.55 30.53 -26.16
N ILE A 25 23.83 31.65 -26.31
CA ILE A 25 24.16 32.95 -25.73
C ILE A 25 23.24 33.27 -24.53
N ALA A 26 23.69 34.17 -23.67
CA ALA A 26 23.05 34.54 -22.41
C ALA A 26 21.95 35.62 -22.56
N GLU A 27 21.41 36.02 -21.40
CA GLU A 27 20.63 37.24 -21.11
C GLU A 27 19.19 37.37 -21.68
N ALA A 28 18.21 37.32 -20.76
CA ALA A 28 17.06 38.23 -20.79
C ALA A 28 16.46 38.37 -19.37
N SER A 29 16.59 39.56 -18.79
CA SER A 29 16.15 39.88 -17.42
C SER A 29 14.62 39.88 -17.25
N ASN A 30 14.10 39.27 -16.18
CA ASN A 30 12.79 39.66 -15.65
C ASN A 30 12.67 39.46 -14.13
N SER A 31 12.79 40.57 -13.40
CA SER A 31 12.23 40.78 -12.06
C SER A 31 12.19 42.28 -11.79
N LYS A 32 11.03 42.90 -12.02
CA LYS A 32 10.76 44.26 -11.52
C LYS A 32 10.21 44.18 -10.12
N ASN A 33 10.82 44.93 -9.21
CA ASN A 33 10.40 45.05 -7.83
C ASN A 33 9.05 45.79 -7.72
N CYS A 34 8.22 45.37 -6.76
CA CYS A 34 7.18 46.20 -6.16
C CYS A 34 6.97 45.84 -4.67
N ASP A 35 7.98 46.12 -3.85
CA ASP A 35 7.77 46.44 -2.43
C ASP A 35 6.57 47.39 -2.27
N ASN A 36 5.68 47.08 -1.32
CA ASN A 36 4.97 48.06 -0.49
C ASN A 36 4.11 47.35 0.57
N THR A 37 4.60 47.29 1.79
CA THR A 37 3.77 47.11 2.99
C THR A 37 3.35 48.48 3.54
N PRO A 38 2.08 48.62 3.93
CA PRO A 38 1.73 48.85 5.33
C PRO A 38 0.68 47.83 5.82
N SER A 39 0.55 47.44 7.09
CA SER A 39 0.66 48.15 8.38
C SER A 39 -0.60 48.95 8.77
N CYS A 40 -1.03 48.78 10.03
CA CYS A 40 -2.30 49.24 10.65
C CYS A 40 -3.58 48.54 10.14
N CYS A 41 -4.61 48.18 10.93
CA CYS A 41 -5.13 48.56 12.27
C CYS A 41 -6.09 49.78 12.27
N GLY A 42 -7.27 49.59 12.90
CA GLY A 42 -8.50 50.41 12.79
C GLY A 42 -9.54 49.67 11.92
N GLU A 43 -10.75 49.28 12.38
CA GLU A 43 -11.89 50.09 12.88
C GLU A 43 -12.55 50.89 11.73
N GLU A 44 -13.82 50.69 11.31
CA GLU A 44 -14.99 49.89 11.79
C GLU A 44 -15.82 49.39 10.54
N GLU A 45 -16.95 48.65 10.52
CA GLU A 45 -17.85 48.07 11.56
C GLU A 45 -18.62 46.78 11.08
N GLU A 46 -19.54 46.90 10.11
CA GLU A 46 -20.63 45.95 9.70
C GLU A 46 -20.50 45.40 8.25
N GLU A 47 -21.06 44.27 7.76
CA GLU A 47 -21.95 43.17 8.22
C GLU A 47 -21.46 41.83 7.57
N LYS A 48 -21.90 40.58 7.86
CA LYS A 48 -22.88 39.98 8.80
C LYS A 48 -22.41 38.54 9.10
N SER A 49 -22.59 38.01 10.31
CA SER A 49 -22.31 36.59 10.62
C SER A 49 -23.18 36.04 11.75
N SER A 50 -23.30 34.71 11.79
CA SER A 50 -23.83 33.87 12.89
C SER A 50 -25.13 34.30 13.58
N SER A 51 -26.25 33.68 13.22
CA SER A 51 -27.32 33.42 14.19
C SER A 51 -26.80 32.50 15.29
N PRO A 52 -27.07 32.80 16.56
CA PRO A 52 -28.04 31.96 17.27
C PRO A 52 -28.91 32.73 18.27
N CYS A 53 -30.17 32.33 18.40
CA CYS A 53 -30.85 32.33 19.70
C CYS A 53 -32.04 31.38 19.69
N CYS A 54 -32.20 30.61 20.76
CA CYS A 54 -33.42 29.85 21.04
C CYS A 54 -34.47 30.73 21.73
N ASN A 55 -35.74 30.30 21.64
CA ASN A 55 -36.97 30.69 22.38
C ASN A 55 -38.17 30.48 21.41
N THR A 56 -39.37 30.05 21.82
CA THR A 56 -39.98 29.97 23.16
C THR A 56 -40.72 28.64 23.34
N SER A 57 -40.85 28.17 24.58
CA SER A 57 -41.68 27.03 25.00
C SER A 57 -43.17 27.18 24.69
N ASN A 58 -43.87 26.08 24.39
CA ASN A 58 -45.28 25.92 24.75
C ASN A 58 -45.72 24.45 24.90
N SER A 59 -46.66 24.24 25.84
CA SER A 59 -47.29 22.99 26.32
C SER A 59 -46.95 21.63 25.69
N CYS A 60 -46.70 20.66 26.58
CA CYS A 60 -47.03 19.25 26.37
C CYS A 60 -48.47 18.97 26.87
N GLU A 61 -49.30 18.36 26.04
CA GLU A 61 -50.57 17.74 26.47
C GLU A 61 -50.72 16.37 25.78
N ASP A 62 -51.41 15.45 26.47
CA ASP A 62 -51.46 14.03 26.12
C ASP A 62 -52.50 13.72 25.04
N THR A 63 -52.13 12.92 24.04
CA THR A 63 -53.08 12.11 23.24
C THR A 63 -52.36 10.88 22.70
N ALA A 64 -52.38 9.79 23.46
CA ALA A 64 -51.80 8.53 23.05
C ALA A 64 -52.73 7.76 22.10
N GLN A 65 -52.33 7.59 20.83
CA GLN A 65 -52.88 6.52 19.99
C GLN A 65 -51.96 6.03 18.86
N SER A 66 -51.40 4.83 19.09
CA SER A 66 -51.19 3.75 18.10
C SER A 66 -50.70 4.09 16.68
N CYS A 67 -49.41 3.84 16.43
CA CYS A 67 -48.93 3.32 15.14
C CYS A 67 -47.92 2.19 15.39
N CYS A 68 -48.12 1.03 14.75
CA CYS A 68 -47.19 -0.10 14.85
C CYS A 68 -45.96 0.16 13.96
N GLY A 69 -44.79 0.30 14.56
CA GLY A 69 -43.49 0.28 13.88
C GLY A 69 -42.69 -0.91 14.36
N SER A 70 -42.57 -1.97 13.55
CA SER A 70 -41.87 -3.20 13.90
C SER A 70 -40.39 -2.96 14.20
N ASP A 71 -39.84 -3.70 15.16
CA ASP A 71 -38.40 -3.66 15.46
C ASP A 71 -37.57 -3.93 14.19
N PRO A 72 -36.62 -3.04 13.83
CA PRO A 72 -35.54 -3.40 12.93
C PRO A 72 -34.68 -4.44 13.64
N LYS A 73 -34.95 -5.73 13.38
CA LYS A 73 -33.95 -6.77 13.61
C LYS A 73 -32.70 -6.37 12.83
N GLU A 74 -31.58 -6.23 13.53
CA GLU A 74 -30.24 -6.02 12.98
C GLU A 74 -29.90 -7.15 12.00
N ASN A 75 -30.35 -6.99 10.76
CA ASN A 75 -30.27 -8.00 9.71
C ASN A 75 -28.92 -7.82 9.02
N LEU A 76 -27.87 -8.31 9.68
CA LEU A 76 -26.47 -8.13 9.34
C LEU A 76 -26.21 -8.42 7.86
N SER A 77 -26.16 -7.36 7.05
CA SER A 77 -26.29 -7.50 5.60
C SER A 77 -24.99 -8.03 4.99
N THR A 78 -25.10 -8.99 4.06
CA THR A 78 -23.94 -9.57 3.37
C THR A 78 -23.13 -8.50 2.59
N GLU A 79 -23.79 -7.40 2.21
CA GLU A 79 -23.18 -6.22 1.58
C GLU A 79 -22.14 -5.54 2.48
N ASP A 80 -22.35 -5.50 3.81
CA ASP A 80 -21.42 -4.87 4.75
C ASP A 80 -20.20 -5.73 5.06
N VAL A 81 -20.31 -7.05 4.88
CA VAL A 81 -19.17 -7.99 4.99
C VAL A 81 -18.16 -7.77 3.85
N LEU A 82 -18.64 -7.40 2.66
CA LEU A 82 -17.78 -7.09 1.51
C LEU A 82 -17.02 -5.76 1.68
N LYS A 83 -17.61 -4.74 2.31
CA LYS A 83 -16.98 -3.42 2.51
C LYS A 83 -15.69 -3.46 3.35
N ASN A 84 -15.56 -4.47 4.22
CA ASN A 84 -14.39 -4.72 5.07
C ASN A 84 -13.46 -5.84 4.52
N SER A 85 -13.70 -6.32 3.30
CA SER A 85 -12.77 -7.20 2.60
C SER A 85 -11.71 -6.34 1.91
N HIS A 86 -10.52 -6.29 2.50
CA HIS A 86 -9.39 -5.58 1.92
C HIS A 86 -8.68 -6.47 0.88
N TYR A 87 -8.01 -5.86 -0.08
CA TYR A 87 -7.24 -6.46 -1.15
C TYR A 87 -5.84 -5.84 -1.19
N MET A 88 -4.86 -6.64 -1.59
CA MET A 88 -3.51 -6.19 -1.91
C MET A 88 -3.25 -6.47 -3.39
N SER A 89 -3.23 -5.42 -4.20
CA SER A 89 -2.78 -5.49 -5.60
C SER A 89 -1.29 -5.17 -5.69
N GLU A 90 -0.52 -6.03 -6.37
CA GLU A 90 0.88 -5.83 -6.69
C GLU A 90 1.02 -5.38 -8.15
N TYR A 91 1.73 -4.27 -8.38
CA TYR A 91 1.96 -3.66 -9.67
C TYR A 91 3.46 -3.55 -9.96
N LEU A 92 3.88 -3.93 -11.16
CA LEU A 92 5.18 -3.56 -11.70
C LEU A 92 5.04 -2.15 -12.30
N VAL A 93 5.91 -1.20 -11.92
CA VAL A 93 5.89 0.18 -12.40
C VAL A 93 7.27 0.56 -12.97
N PRO A 94 7.55 0.22 -14.25
CA PRO A 94 8.90 0.24 -14.82
C PRO A 94 9.68 1.56 -14.75
N LYS A 95 9.03 2.74 -14.65
CA LYS A 95 9.73 4.03 -14.47
C LYS A 95 9.90 4.48 -13.01
N MET A 96 9.44 3.71 -12.03
CA MET A 96 9.44 4.12 -10.62
C MET A 96 10.78 3.78 -9.95
N ASP A 97 11.85 4.47 -10.34
CA ASP A 97 13.22 4.20 -9.89
C ASP A 97 13.89 5.31 -9.05
N CYS A 98 13.24 6.46 -8.84
CA CYS A 98 13.59 7.37 -7.74
C CYS A 98 12.38 7.91 -6.96
N SER A 99 12.64 8.70 -5.91
CA SER A 99 11.62 9.24 -5.00
C SER A 99 10.69 10.28 -5.66
N ALA A 100 11.08 10.87 -6.79
CA ALA A 100 10.21 11.77 -7.56
C ALA A 100 9.05 10.99 -8.20
N GLU A 101 9.33 9.84 -8.81
CA GLU A 101 8.33 8.97 -9.43
C GLU A 101 7.48 8.26 -8.36
N GLU A 102 8.07 7.88 -7.22
CA GLU A 102 7.32 7.43 -6.04
C GLU A 102 6.27 8.48 -5.62
N GLN A 103 6.67 9.74 -5.52
CA GLN A 103 5.79 10.83 -5.10
C GLN A 103 4.72 11.15 -6.15
N MET A 104 5.03 11.08 -7.45
CA MET A 104 4.03 11.20 -8.52
C MET A 104 2.98 10.09 -8.44
N VAL A 105 3.40 8.84 -8.20
CA VAL A 105 2.48 7.71 -7.99
C VAL A 105 1.63 7.89 -6.73
N ARG A 106 2.24 8.34 -5.62
CA ARG A 106 1.54 8.66 -4.37
C ARG A 106 0.46 9.72 -4.56
N MET A 107 0.74 10.77 -5.34
CA MET A 107 -0.21 11.84 -5.66
C MET A 107 -1.33 11.40 -6.62
N ALA A 108 -1.04 10.51 -7.58
CA ALA A 108 -2.08 9.98 -8.47
C ALA A 108 -3.11 9.13 -7.69
N LEU A 109 -2.63 8.28 -6.78
CA LEU A 109 -3.44 7.36 -5.99
C LEU A 109 -4.13 7.98 -4.77
N SER A 110 -3.68 9.15 -4.27
CA SER A 110 -4.34 9.84 -3.14
C SER A 110 -5.77 10.31 -3.45
N SER A 111 -6.11 10.41 -4.74
CA SER A 111 -7.44 10.78 -5.24
C SER A 111 -8.44 9.63 -5.36
N ILE A 112 -8.16 8.46 -4.78
CA ILE A 112 -8.99 7.25 -4.92
C ILE A 112 -9.51 6.82 -3.54
N ASP A 113 -10.79 7.11 -3.29
CA ASP A 113 -11.48 6.72 -2.05
C ASP A 113 -11.40 5.22 -1.82
N GLY A 114 -10.87 4.80 -0.67
CA GLY A 114 -10.67 3.38 -0.32
C GLY A 114 -9.29 2.80 -0.67
N VAL A 115 -8.34 3.60 -1.18
CA VAL A 115 -6.90 3.28 -1.08
C VAL A 115 -6.41 3.65 0.32
N GLN A 116 -5.74 2.71 1.01
CA GLN A 116 -5.46 2.80 2.45
C GLN A 116 -3.97 2.77 2.78
N LYS A 117 -3.16 2.08 1.98
CA LYS A 117 -1.70 2.03 2.15
C LYS A 117 -1.01 1.76 0.82
N LEU A 118 0.11 2.45 0.60
CA LEU A 118 1.05 2.18 -0.48
C LEU A 118 2.36 1.66 0.11
N ILE A 119 2.91 0.59 -0.46
CA ILE A 119 4.19 0.00 -0.09
C ILE A 119 5.05 -0.04 -1.34
N PHE A 120 6.11 0.77 -1.36
CA PHE A 120 6.98 0.97 -2.51
C PHE A 120 8.27 0.15 -2.37
N ASP A 121 8.69 -0.46 -3.47
CA ASP A 121 9.97 -1.17 -3.62
C ASP A 121 10.64 -0.66 -4.90
N LEU A 122 11.39 0.43 -4.77
CA LEU A 122 12.10 1.08 -5.89
C LEU A 122 13.15 0.15 -6.54
N PRO A 123 13.97 -0.62 -5.79
CA PRO A 123 14.90 -1.59 -6.40
C PRO A 123 14.23 -2.61 -7.32
N ASN A 124 13.09 -3.18 -6.90
CA ASN A 124 12.33 -4.13 -7.72
C ASN A 124 11.28 -3.46 -8.62
N ARG A 125 11.20 -2.12 -8.63
CA ARG A 125 10.23 -1.29 -9.38
C ARG A 125 8.78 -1.76 -9.13
N SER A 126 8.47 -2.19 -7.91
CA SER A 126 7.18 -2.77 -7.51
C SER A 126 6.43 -1.86 -6.54
N LEU A 127 5.11 -1.80 -6.69
CA LEU A 127 4.17 -1.13 -5.80
C LEU A 127 3.12 -2.13 -5.31
N LYS A 128 2.93 -2.21 -4.00
CA LYS A 128 1.81 -2.91 -3.36
C LYS A 128 0.80 -1.90 -2.82
N VAL A 129 -0.44 -1.99 -3.29
CA VAL A 129 -1.56 -1.12 -2.93
C VAL A 129 -2.54 -1.91 -2.06
N LEU A 130 -2.83 -1.41 -0.86
CA LEU A 130 -3.90 -1.88 0.01
C LEU A 130 -5.17 -1.06 -0.26
N HIS A 131 -6.27 -1.73 -0.60
CA HIS A 131 -7.57 -1.10 -0.88
C HIS A 131 -8.75 -1.99 -0.50
N ASN A 132 -9.96 -1.43 -0.40
CA ASN A 132 -11.22 -2.18 -0.23
C ASN A 132 -12.22 -1.93 -1.39
N GLN A 133 -11.68 -1.67 -2.58
CA GLN A 133 -12.44 -1.42 -3.82
C GLN A 133 -11.91 -2.27 -4.98
N LYS A 134 -12.55 -2.18 -6.14
CA LYS A 134 -12.08 -2.82 -7.39
C LYS A 134 -10.79 -2.17 -7.92
N ASP A 135 -9.85 -3.01 -8.35
CA ASP A 135 -8.50 -2.64 -8.82
C ASP A 135 -8.44 -1.87 -10.15
N GLU A 136 -9.51 -1.88 -10.94
CA GLU A 136 -9.63 -1.11 -12.20
C GLU A 136 -9.32 0.39 -12.03
N ASN A 137 -9.87 1.05 -10.99
CA ASN A 137 -9.63 2.49 -10.73
C ASN A 137 -8.14 2.79 -10.48
N ILE A 138 -7.48 1.91 -9.73
CA ILE A 138 -6.06 2.02 -9.37
C ILE A 138 -5.20 1.78 -10.61
N THR A 139 -5.52 0.74 -11.39
CA THR A 139 -4.85 0.40 -12.64
C THR A 139 -4.91 1.56 -13.64
N THR A 140 -6.11 2.10 -13.93
CA THR A 140 -6.28 3.23 -14.86
C THR A 140 -5.49 4.47 -14.42
N LYS A 141 -5.43 4.77 -13.11
CA LYS A 141 -4.65 5.90 -12.58
C LYS A 141 -3.14 5.70 -12.68
N LEU A 142 -2.65 4.46 -12.52
CA LEU A 142 -1.24 4.11 -12.70
C LEU A 142 -0.81 4.09 -14.18
N GLU A 143 -1.70 3.64 -15.08
CA GLU A 143 -1.47 3.69 -16.53
C GLU A 143 -1.42 5.14 -17.06
N ALA A 144 -2.31 6.00 -16.57
CA ALA A 144 -2.38 7.42 -16.95
C ALA A 144 -1.11 8.24 -16.64
N LEU A 145 -0.25 7.77 -15.72
CA LEU A 145 1.07 8.37 -15.46
C LEU A 145 2.09 8.12 -16.58
N GLY A 146 1.83 7.20 -17.51
CA GLY A 146 2.77 6.85 -18.57
C GLY A 146 4.05 6.16 -18.06
N PHE A 147 4.00 5.59 -16.85
CA PHE A 147 5.11 4.88 -16.21
C PHE A 147 5.23 3.41 -16.64
N GLY A 148 4.31 2.94 -17.49
CA GLY A 148 4.26 1.57 -18.00
C GLY A 148 3.75 0.55 -16.97
N ALA A 149 2.95 1.01 -16.00
CA ALA A 149 2.45 0.20 -14.91
C ALA A 149 1.64 -1.01 -15.39
N LYS A 150 1.75 -2.14 -14.70
CA LYS A 150 1.00 -3.38 -14.97
C LYS A 150 0.64 -4.07 -13.68
N LEU A 151 -0.62 -4.50 -13.56
CA LEU A 151 -1.04 -5.40 -12.49
C LEU A 151 -0.34 -6.75 -12.65
N VAL A 152 0.29 -7.22 -11.57
CA VAL A 152 0.92 -8.54 -11.48
C VAL A 152 -0.06 -9.54 -10.88
N LYS A 153 -0.75 -9.15 -9.81
CA LYS A 153 -1.76 -9.95 -9.11
C LYS A 153 -2.58 -9.10 -8.14
N THR A 154 -3.81 -9.54 -7.85
CA THR A 154 -4.66 -9.01 -6.78
C THR A 154 -5.03 -10.17 -5.85
N GLU A 155 -4.71 -10.04 -4.55
CA GLU A 155 -4.97 -11.05 -3.52
C GLU A 155 -5.82 -10.43 -2.39
N THR A 156 -6.56 -11.24 -1.65
CA THR A 156 -7.28 -10.76 -0.45
C THR A 156 -6.30 -10.42 0.65
N TYR A 157 -6.30 -9.15 1.10
CA TYR A 157 -5.49 -8.72 2.23
C TYR A 157 -6.23 -8.98 3.53
N ILE A 158 -5.84 -10.03 4.23
CA ILE A 158 -6.31 -10.26 5.58
C ILE A 158 -5.40 -9.51 6.56
N SER A 159 -5.99 -8.57 7.31
CA SER A 159 -5.28 -7.91 8.41
C SER A 159 -5.25 -8.83 9.63
N ASN A 160 -4.09 -8.94 10.29
CA ASN A 160 -3.95 -9.59 11.60
C ASN A 160 -4.96 -9.07 12.64
N GLN A 161 -5.48 -7.84 12.47
CA GLN A 161 -6.49 -7.22 13.33
C GLN A 161 -7.89 -7.85 13.22
N GLN A 162 -8.19 -8.59 12.14
CA GLN A 162 -9.46 -9.28 11.96
C GLN A 162 -9.49 -10.67 12.63
N ALA A 163 -8.39 -11.07 13.28
CA ALA A 163 -8.26 -12.36 13.96
C ALA A 163 -8.86 -12.33 15.38
N LYS A 164 -9.73 -13.30 15.68
CA LYS A 164 -10.28 -13.51 17.04
C LYS A 164 -9.24 -14.04 18.03
N GLN A 165 -8.20 -14.73 17.56
CA GLN A 165 -7.21 -15.45 18.36
C GLN A 165 -5.79 -15.28 17.82
N THR A 166 -4.79 -15.55 18.66
CA THR A 166 -3.39 -15.58 18.24
C THR A 166 -2.66 -16.71 18.97
N SER A 167 -2.17 -17.69 18.21
CA SER A 167 -1.28 -18.75 18.71
C SER A 167 0.18 -18.35 18.50
N THR A 168 1.07 -18.70 19.42
CA THR A 168 2.52 -18.58 19.21
C THR A 168 3.15 -19.96 19.26
N TYR A 169 3.85 -20.33 18.19
CA TYR A 169 4.56 -21.59 18.04
C TYR A 169 6.07 -21.34 18.02
N THR A 170 6.84 -22.23 18.63
CA THR A 170 8.30 -22.33 18.47
C THR A 170 8.58 -23.35 17.38
N ILE A 171 9.34 -22.97 16.35
CA ILE A 171 9.64 -23.84 15.18
C ILE A 171 11.17 -23.99 15.06
N PRO A 172 11.78 -25.00 15.70
CA PRO A 172 13.24 -25.12 15.85
C PRO A 172 14.07 -25.13 14.57
N LYS A 173 13.51 -25.46 13.40
CA LYS A 173 14.23 -25.39 12.10
C LYS A 173 14.01 -24.08 11.32
N MET A 174 13.22 -23.14 11.82
CA MET A 174 12.84 -21.93 11.08
C MET A 174 13.90 -20.82 11.21
N ASP A 175 15.10 -21.06 10.68
CA ASP A 175 16.25 -20.15 10.79
C ASP A 175 16.72 -19.49 9.48
N CYS A 176 16.14 -19.81 8.31
CA CYS A 176 16.23 -18.96 7.12
C CYS A 176 14.90 -18.76 6.38
N SER A 177 14.91 -17.93 5.33
CA SER A 177 13.72 -17.57 4.55
C SER A 177 13.12 -18.72 3.74
N ALA A 178 13.87 -19.80 3.51
CA ALA A 178 13.35 -21.01 2.85
C ALA A 178 12.35 -21.76 3.75
N GLU A 179 12.70 -21.96 5.02
CA GLU A 179 11.81 -22.60 6.00
C GLU A 179 10.66 -21.67 6.39
N GLU A 180 10.89 -20.35 6.44
CA GLU A 180 9.81 -19.36 6.52
C GLU A 180 8.79 -19.54 5.40
N GLN A 181 9.25 -19.63 4.15
CA GLN A 181 8.38 -19.79 2.99
C GLN A 181 7.67 -21.16 2.97
N MET A 182 8.33 -22.25 3.40
CA MET A 182 7.68 -23.56 3.54
C MET A 182 6.55 -23.51 4.59
N VAL A 183 6.75 -22.82 5.72
CA VAL A 183 5.71 -22.58 6.73
C VAL A 183 4.57 -21.73 6.18
N ARG A 184 4.86 -20.68 5.39
CA ARG A 184 3.83 -19.87 4.70
C ARG A 184 2.97 -20.73 3.78
N MET A 185 3.59 -21.55 2.92
CA MET A 185 2.86 -22.42 1.99
C MET A 185 2.01 -23.48 2.71
N ALA A 186 2.50 -24.07 3.80
CA ALA A 186 1.79 -25.12 4.54
C ALA A 186 0.54 -24.65 5.30
N LEU A 187 0.42 -23.34 5.53
CA LEU A 187 -0.72 -22.69 6.20
C LEU A 187 -1.62 -21.89 5.23
N ALA A 188 -1.22 -21.74 3.96
CA ALA A 188 -1.94 -20.91 2.97
C ALA A 188 -3.31 -21.48 2.56
N ASP A 189 -3.56 -22.78 2.79
CA ASP A 189 -4.83 -23.46 2.54
C ASP A 189 -5.77 -23.47 3.76
N ILE A 190 -5.37 -22.88 4.89
CA ILE A 190 -6.22 -22.78 6.09
C ILE A 190 -6.94 -21.43 6.09
N GLU A 191 -8.16 -21.39 5.56
CA GLU A 191 -9.00 -20.17 5.53
C GLU A 191 -9.17 -19.49 6.90
N ALA A 192 -9.10 -20.25 7.99
CA ALA A 192 -9.20 -19.74 9.36
C ALA A 192 -7.95 -18.92 9.79
N VAL A 193 -6.80 -19.09 9.14
CA VAL A 193 -5.61 -18.25 9.34
C VAL A 193 -5.85 -16.89 8.71
N LYS A 194 -5.65 -15.83 9.51
CA LYS A 194 -5.84 -14.43 9.15
C LYS A 194 -4.52 -13.66 9.04
N GLY A 195 -3.40 -14.29 9.42
CA GLY A 195 -2.06 -13.84 9.04
C GLY A 195 -0.97 -14.45 9.90
N LEU A 196 0.28 -14.16 9.52
CA LEU A 196 1.48 -14.78 10.08
C LEU A 196 2.49 -13.68 10.43
N THR A 197 3.21 -13.84 11.53
CA THR A 197 4.36 -12.98 11.88
C THR A 197 5.51 -13.85 12.35
N PHE A 198 6.64 -13.69 11.67
CA PHE A 198 7.81 -14.54 11.80
C PHE A 198 8.93 -13.82 12.56
N ASP A 199 9.52 -14.52 13.51
CA ASP A 199 10.66 -14.08 14.32
C ASP A 199 11.73 -15.18 14.21
N LEU A 200 12.50 -15.14 13.11
CA LEU A 200 13.57 -16.10 12.81
C LEU A 200 14.66 -16.11 13.89
N PRO A 201 15.15 -14.97 14.42
CA PRO A 201 16.14 -14.96 15.50
C PRO A 201 15.70 -15.73 16.75
N ASN A 202 14.44 -15.61 17.15
CA ASN A 202 13.89 -16.36 18.30
C ASN A 202 13.21 -17.69 17.90
N ARG A 203 13.23 -18.06 16.61
CA ARG A 203 12.59 -19.24 16.02
C ARG A 203 11.09 -19.36 16.35
N LYS A 204 10.36 -18.24 16.33
CA LYS A 204 8.95 -18.13 16.72
C LYS A 204 8.05 -17.69 15.57
N LEU A 205 6.90 -18.36 15.45
CA LEU A 205 5.80 -17.99 14.58
C LEU A 205 4.62 -17.53 15.43
N LYS A 206 4.07 -16.34 15.16
CA LYS A 206 2.73 -15.95 15.60
C LYS A 206 1.74 -16.19 14.47
N VAL A 207 0.71 -17.00 14.74
CA VAL A 207 -0.41 -17.24 13.82
C VAL A 207 -1.62 -16.51 14.35
N PHE A 208 -2.12 -15.56 13.57
CA PHE A 208 -3.38 -14.86 13.80
C PHE A 208 -4.47 -15.69 13.11
N HIS A 209 -5.51 -16.10 13.85
CA HIS A 209 -6.58 -16.96 13.32
C HIS A 209 -7.92 -16.70 14.01
N ASN A 210 -9.00 -17.22 13.42
CA ASN A 210 -10.34 -17.17 14.02
C ASN A 210 -10.71 -18.45 14.78
N GLU A 211 -10.20 -19.59 14.31
CA GLU A 211 -10.44 -20.94 14.81
C GLU A 211 -9.46 -21.91 14.12
N GLY A 212 -9.63 -23.23 14.27
CA GLY A 212 -8.83 -24.22 13.55
C GLY A 212 -7.41 -24.44 14.09
N SER A 213 -7.12 -24.02 15.33
CA SER A 213 -5.80 -24.19 15.97
C SER A 213 -5.24 -25.61 15.90
N GLN A 214 -6.09 -26.64 16.00
CA GLN A 214 -5.68 -28.05 15.84
C GLN A 214 -5.17 -28.36 14.42
N GLN A 215 -5.82 -27.82 13.38
CA GLN A 215 -5.41 -27.98 11.97
C GLN A 215 -4.09 -27.24 11.71
N ILE A 216 -3.94 -26.02 12.27
CA ILE A 216 -2.71 -25.23 12.20
C ILE A 216 -1.55 -26.01 12.85
N THR A 217 -1.74 -26.54 14.07
CA THR A 217 -0.72 -27.36 14.75
C THR A 217 -0.38 -28.61 13.93
N ALA A 218 -1.36 -29.37 13.45
CA ALA A 218 -1.12 -30.58 12.66
C ALA A 218 -0.35 -30.31 11.35
N LYS A 219 -0.61 -29.18 10.67
CA LYS A 219 0.17 -28.75 9.49
C LYS A 219 1.61 -28.39 9.86
N LEU A 220 1.82 -27.68 10.97
CA LEU A 220 3.15 -27.26 11.43
C LEU A 220 4.00 -28.45 11.95
N GLU A 221 3.38 -29.43 12.61
CA GLU A 221 4.01 -30.68 12.99
C GLU A 221 4.36 -31.53 11.75
N GLY A 222 3.44 -31.61 10.78
CA GLY A 222 3.60 -32.35 9.52
C GLY A 222 4.77 -31.89 8.64
N LEU A 223 5.26 -30.66 8.79
CA LEU A 223 6.49 -30.17 8.15
C LEU A 223 7.77 -30.84 8.69
N GLY A 224 7.72 -31.53 9.83
CA GLY A 224 8.92 -32.12 10.45
C GLY A 224 9.93 -31.07 10.95
N PHE A 225 9.48 -29.82 11.16
CA PHE A 225 10.31 -28.71 11.67
C PHE A 225 10.37 -28.67 13.21
N GLY A 226 9.62 -29.54 13.89
CA GLY A 226 9.60 -29.65 15.35
C GLY A 226 8.73 -28.59 16.04
N ALA A 227 7.71 -28.07 15.35
CA ALA A 227 6.82 -27.03 15.84
C ALA A 227 6.10 -27.43 17.14
N LYS A 228 5.99 -26.49 18.09
CA LYS A 228 5.29 -26.64 19.38
C LYS A 228 4.72 -25.31 19.86
#